data_AF-A0AAE5WUC6-F1
#
_entry.id   AF-A0AAE5WUC6-F1
#
_cell.length_a   1.000
_cell.length_b   1.000
_cell.length_c   1.000
_cell.angle_alpha   90.00
_cell.angle_beta   90.00
_cell.angle_gamma   90.00
#
_symmetry.space_group_name_H-M   'P 1'
#
loop_
_entity.id
_entity.type
_entity.pdbx_description
1 polymer ?
#
loop_
_entity_poly.entity_id
_entity_poly.type
_entity_poly.pdbx_seq_one_letter_code
_entity_poly.pdbx_strand_id
1 'polypeptide(L)'
;MATKYQPLYTWRGTKLDESDEPTDLDWLGYDKQVIIGRIRVESGGPENGMWQWSVLGPGVRQRLTPYQGFEAEPRDAIRKVEEYYQRLMRLNEMRGSKDDR
;
A
#
# COMPACT_ATOMS: atom_id res chain seq x y z
N MET A 1 19.78 -8.10 16.50
CA MET A 1 18.66 -8.81 15.84
C MET A 1 17.84 -7.79 15.10
N ALA A 2 17.75 -7.85 13.78
CA ALA A 2 16.94 -6.90 13.01
C ALA A 2 15.46 -7.22 13.25
N THR A 3 14.73 -6.27 13.82
CA THR A 3 13.28 -6.38 14.00
C THR A 3 12.64 -6.52 12.61
N LYS A 4 12.07 -7.69 12.29
CA LYS A 4 11.39 -7.88 11.01
C LYS A 4 10.23 -6.89 10.91
N TYR A 5 10.16 -6.16 9.80
CA TYR A 5 9.06 -5.24 9.52
C TYR A 5 7.70 -5.96 9.63
N GLN A 6 6.76 -5.30 10.31
CA GLN A 6 5.36 -5.70 10.39
C GLN A 6 4.49 -4.54 9.89
N PRO A 7 3.49 -4.80 9.03
CA PRO A 7 2.56 -3.78 8.56
C PRO A 7 1.88 -3.04 9.71
N LEU A 8 1.80 -1.71 9.60
CA LEU A 8 1.16 -0.85 10.59
C LEU A 8 -0.37 -0.80 10.39
N TYR A 9 -0.80 -0.93 9.12
CA TYR A 9 -2.19 -0.83 8.70
C TYR A 9 -2.79 -2.20 8.36
N THR A 10 -4.12 -2.25 8.21
CA THR A 10 -4.80 -3.50 7.87
C THR A 10 -4.74 -3.74 6.38
N TRP A 11 -4.29 -4.92 5.96
CA TRP A 11 -4.25 -5.33 4.56
C TRP A 11 -5.24 -6.47 4.33
N ARG A 12 -6.00 -6.38 3.24
CA ARG A 12 -7.01 -7.38 2.85
C ARG A 12 -6.85 -7.73 1.39
N GLY A 13 -6.96 -9.02 1.07
CA GLY A 13 -6.96 -9.49 -0.32
C GLY A 13 -8.08 -8.81 -1.10
N THR A 14 -7.77 -8.33 -2.31
CA THR A 14 -8.76 -7.69 -3.19
C THR A 14 -9.73 -8.74 -3.69
N LYS A 15 -11.03 -8.54 -3.44
CA LYS A 15 -12.12 -9.34 -3.99
C LYS A 15 -12.88 -8.49 -5.00
N LEU A 16 -12.79 -8.84 -6.29
CA LEU A 16 -13.36 -8.05 -7.38
C LEU A 16 -14.88 -8.27 -7.50
N ASP A 17 -15.36 -9.50 -7.32
CA ASP A 17 -16.78 -9.82 -7.18
C ASP A 17 -17.06 -10.95 -6.15
N GLU A 18 -18.32 -11.29 -5.90
CA GLU A 18 -18.69 -12.35 -4.93
C GLU A 18 -18.14 -13.74 -5.28
N SER A 19 -17.86 -13.99 -6.56
CA SER A 19 -17.37 -15.24 -7.12
C SER A 19 -15.83 -15.31 -7.16
N ASP A 20 -15.14 -14.18 -7.06
CA ASP A 20 -13.67 -14.13 -7.00
C ASP A 20 -13.17 -14.57 -5.62
N GLU A 21 -12.29 -15.58 -5.62
CA GLU A 21 -11.50 -15.90 -4.45
C GLU A 21 -10.45 -14.80 -4.24
N PRO A 22 -10.29 -14.27 -3.01
CA PRO A 22 -9.21 -13.33 -2.72
C PRO A 22 -7.88 -14.00 -3.06
N THR A 23 -7.17 -13.49 -4.05
CA THR A 23 -5.85 -14.03 -4.39
C THR A 23 -4.82 -13.48 -3.41
N ASP A 24 -3.87 -14.31 -3.01
CA ASP A 24 -2.70 -13.87 -2.23
C ASP A 24 -1.77 -12.93 -3.01
N LEU A 25 -2.13 -12.54 -4.23
CA LEU A 25 -1.34 -11.74 -5.18
C LEU A 25 -1.84 -10.29 -5.32
N ASP A 26 -2.91 -9.90 -4.64
CA ASP A 26 -3.50 -8.56 -4.74
C ASP A 26 -4.14 -8.14 -3.42
N TRP A 27 -3.68 -7.03 -2.84
CA TRP A 27 -4.08 -6.56 -1.53
C TRP A 27 -4.35 -5.07 -1.49
N LEU A 28 -5.37 -4.68 -0.74
CA LEU A 28 -5.68 -3.29 -0.40
C LEU A 28 -5.31 -3.00 1.05
N GLY A 29 -4.59 -1.90 1.26
CA GLY A 29 -4.25 -1.37 2.56
C GLY A 29 -5.32 -0.39 3.05
N TYR A 30 -5.65 -0.46 4.34
CA TYR A 30 -6.69 0.35 4.97
C TYR A 30 -6.19 1.05 6.24
N ASP A 31 -6.43 2.35 6.29
CA ASP A 31 -6.49 3.12 7.52
C ASP A 31 -7.95 3.34 7.94
N LYS A 32 -8.43 2.50 8.86
CA LYS A 32 -9.85 2.42 9.25
C LYS A 32 -10.73 2.18 8.02
N GLN A 33 -11.43 3.20 7.53
CA GLN A 33 -12.30 3.15 6.34
C GLN A 33 -11.62 3.72 5.09
N VAL A 34 -10.44 4.33 5.22
CA VAL A 34 -9.70 4.96 4.13
C VAL A 34 -8.77 3.95 3.49
N ILE A 35 -8.86 3.79 2.17
CA ILE A 35 -7.89 2.99 1.40
C ILE A 35 -6.60 3.79 1.28
N ILE A 36 -5.49 3.26 1.80
CA ILE A 36 -4.18 3.91 1.73
C ILE A 36 -3.42 3.55 0.46
N GLY A 37 -3.65 2.35 -0.09
CA GLY A 37 -3.02 1.91 -1.33
C GLY A 37 -3.32 0.47 -1.67
N ARG A 38 -2.75 0.01 -2.78
CA ARG A 38 -2.85 -1.36 -3.31
C ARG A 38 -1.45 -1.90 -3.55
N ILE A 39 -1.26 -3.18 -3.28
CA ILE A 39 -0.13 -3.94 -3.80
C ILE A 39 -0.66 -5.09 -4.66
N ARG A 40 0.02 -5.40 -5.76
CA ARG A 40 -0.31 -6.58 -6.58
C ARG A 40 0.93 -7.15 -7.24
N VAL A 41 0.93 -8.44 -7.53
CA VAL A 41 1.94 -9.05 -8.40
C VAL A 41 1.64 -8.67 -9.84
N GLU A 42 2.65 -8.14 -10.53
CA GLU A 42 2.56 -7.86 -11.95
C GLU A 42 2.68 -9.17 -12.74
N SER A 43 1.70 -9.45 -13.60
CA SER A 43 1.61 -10.72 -14.34
C SER A 43 2.15 -10.62 -15.78
N GLY A 44 2.83 -9.52 -16.14
CA GLY A 44 3.31 -9.29 -17.49
C GLY A 44 4.33 -8.16 -17.61
N GLY A 45 4.94 -8.03 -18.78
CA GLY A 45 5.94 -6.98 -19.05
C GLY A 45 7.30 -7.21 -18.37
N PRO A 46 8.17 -6.18 -18.37
CA PRO A 46 9.54 -6.29 -17.83
C PRO A 46 9.60 -6.57 -16.32
N GLU A 47 8.58 -6.12 -15.58
CA GLU A 47 8.49 -6.24 -14.11
C GLU A 47 7.64 -7.47 -13.69
N ASN A 48 7.44 -8.43 -14.60
CA ASN A 48 6.67 -9.65 -14.34
C ASN A 48 7.20 -10.39 -13.11
N GLY A 49 6.31 -10.74 -12.18
CA GLY A 49 6.63 -11.38 -10.91
C GLY A 49 7.01 -10.42 -9.78
N MET A 50 7.15 -9.11 -10.06
CA MET A 50 7.40 -8.10 -9.02
C MET A 50 6.09 -7.58 -8.41
N TRP A 51 6.18 -7.10 -7.18
CA TRP A 51 5.07 -6.48 -6.46
C TRP A 51 4.97 -5.01 -6.80
N GLN A 52 4.00 -4.66 -7.62
CA GLN A 52 3.64 -3.27 -7.84
C GLN A 52 2.95 -2.72 -6.59
N TRP A 53 3.41 -1.57 -6.10
CA TRP A 53 2.71 -0.77 -5.11
C TRP A 53 2.12 0.49 -5.73
N SER A 54 0.97 0.93 -5.25
CA SER A 54 0.31 2.16 -5.67
C SER A 54 -0.41 2.81 -4.50
N VAL A 55 -0.14 4.09 -4.26
CA VAL A 55 -0.78 4.84 -3.18
C VAL A 55 -2.07 5.44 -3.69
N LEU A 56 -3.16 5.19 -2.96
CA LEU A 56 -4.48 5.74 -3.25
C LEU A 56 -4.75 6.93 -2.32
N GLY A 57 -4.83 6.70 -1.02
CA GLY A 57 -4.94 7.75 0.02
C GLY A 57 -6.17 8.67 -0.14
N PRO A 58 -6.43 9.55 0.84
CA PRO A 58 -7.49 10.54 0.74
C PRO A 58 -7.20 11.59 -0.34
N GLY A 59 -8.24 12.35 -0.72
CA GLY A 59 -8.05 13.58 -1.48
C GLY A 59 -7.22 14.58 -0.65
N VAL A 60 -6.09 15.03 -1.21
CA VAL A 60 -5.14 15.92 -0.53
C VAL A 60 -4.77 17.08 -1.45
N ARG A 61 -4.28 18.18 -0.86
CA ARG A 61 -3.85 19.37 -1.60
C ARG A 61 -2.58 19.13 -2.41
N GLN A 62 -1.62 18.39 -1.86
CA GLN A 62 -0.34 18.09 -2.49
C GLN A 62 -0.07 16.58 -2.47
N ARG A 63 0.31 16.03 -3.63
CA ARG A 63 0.75 14.65 -3.79
C ARG A 63 2.28 14.56 -3.81
N LEU A 64 2.83 13.47 -3.28
CA LEU A 64 4.25 13.14 -3.38
C LEU A 64 4.51 12.31 -4.66
N THR A 65 5.72 12.36 -5.20
CA THR A 65 6.16 11.49 -6.30
C THR A 65 7.44 10.75 -5.90
N PRO A 66 7.62 9.48 -6.28
CA PRO A 66 6.67 8.63 -7.01
C PRO A 66 5.55 8.09 -6.10
N TYR A 67 4.33 7.96 -6.63
CA TYR A 67 3.17 7.38 -5.92
C TYR A 67 2.93 5.90 -6.26
N GLN A 68 3.77 5.34 -7.13
CA GLN A 68 3.76 3.94 -7.53
C GLN A 68 5.18 3.45 -7.82
N GLY A 69 5.39 2.14 -7.77
CA GLY A 69 6.66 1.49 -8.10
C GLY A 69 6.56 -0.02 -7.97
N PHE A 70 7.71 -0.70 -8.05
CA PHE A 70 7.81 -2.14 -7.96
C PHE A 70 8.82 -2.53 -6.88
N GLU A 71 8.55 -3.64 -6.20
CA GLU A 71 9.45 -4.25 -5.21
C GLU A 71 9.48 -5.76 -5.42
N ALA A 72 10.55 -6.41 -4.97
CA ALA A 72 10.67 -7.87 -5.11
C ALA A 72 9.72 -8.64 -4.17
N GLU A 73 9.41 -8.07 -3.00
CA GLU A 73 8.68 -8.74 -1.93
C GLU A 73 7.39 -7.96 -1.56
N PRO A 74 6.29 -8.65 -1.20
CA PRO A 74 5.04 -7.99 -0.85
C PRO A 74 5.20 -7.09 0.38
N ARG A 75 6.05 -7.49 1.33
CA ARG A 75 6.29 -6.72 2.56
C ARG A 75 6.98 -5.39 2.28
N ASP A 76 7.87 -5.34 1.30
CA ASP A 76 8.51 -4.10 0.90
C ASP A 76 7.54 -3.19 0.15
N ALA A 77 6.70 -3.76 -0.74
CA ALA A 77 5.63 -3.03 -1.39
C ALA A 77 4.64 -2.42 -0.37
N ILE A 78 4.22 -3.19 0.64
CA ILE A 78 3.39 -2.71 1.75
C ILE A 78 4.09 -1.55 2.47
N ARG A 79 5.36 -1.74 2.86
CA ARG A 79 6.14 -0.71 3.56
C ARG A 79 6.22 0.59 2.78
N LYS A 80 6.41 0.53 1.46
CA LYS A 80 6.42 1.71 0.58
C LYS A 80 5.10 2.47 0.62
N VAL A 81 3.97 1.77 0.56
CA VAL A 81 2.65 2.41 0.67
C VAL A 81 2.46 3.08 2.03
N GLU A 82 2.82 2.40 3.12
CA GLU A 82 2.65 2.93 4.48
C GLU A 82 3.55 4.15 4.74
N GLU A 83 4.83 4.07 4.39
CA GLU A 83 5.79 5.18 4.50
C GLU A 83 5.35 6.39 3.67
N TYR A 84 4.91 6.15 2.43
CA TYR A 84 4.40 7.21 1.58
C TYR A 84 3.14 7.84 2.19
N TYR A 85 2.18 7.03 2.64
CA TYR A 85 0.91 7.53 3.19
C TYR A 85 1.15 8.43 4.41
N GLN A 86 2.02 8.01 5.33
CA GLN A 86 2.37 8.85 6.48
C GLN A 86 3.00 10.18 6.06
N ARG A 87 3.96 10.16 5.12
CA ARG A 87 4.57 11.38 4.58
C ARG A 87 3.55 12.27 3.87
N LEU A 88 2.63 11.67 3.11
CA LEU A 88 1.56 12.38 2.42
C LEU A 88 0.66 13.11 3.41
N MET A 89 0.23 12.42 4.47
CA MET A 89 -0.62 13.01 5.51
C MET A 89 0.09 14.18 6.18
N ARG A 90 1.34 13.99 6.63
CA ARG A 90 2.14 15.05 7.27
C ARG A 90 2.35 16.27 6.37
N LEU A 91 2.64 16.06 5.09
CA LEU A 91 2.81 17.14 4.11
C LEU A 91 1.55 18.01 3.97
N ASN A 92 0.39 17.39 4.15
CA ASN A 92 -0.91 18.06 4.03
C ASN A 92 -1.48 18.48 5.39
N GLU A 93 -0.67 18.48 6.46
CA GLU A 93 -1.08 18.82 7.83
C GLU A 93 -2.22 17.91 8.36
N MET A 94 -2.31 16.70 7.81
CA MET A 94 -3.25 15.66 8.21
C MET A 94 -2.53 14.56 8.99
N ARG A 95 -3.30 13.69 9.66
CA ARG A 95 -2.76 12.53 10.38
C ARG A 95 -3.52 11.24 10.06
N GLY A 96 -2.79 10.17 9.78
CA GLY A 96 -3.33 8.81 9.72
C GLY A 96 -3.51 8.22 11.13
N SER A 97 -4.28 7.15 11.28
CA SER A 97 -4.56 6.57 12.60
C SER A 97 -3.35 5.93 13.30
N LYS A 98 -2.24 5.75 12.57
CA LYS A 98 -0.98 5.18 13.07
C LYS A 98 0.18 6.17 13.04
N ASP A 99 -0.08 7.47 12.92
CA ASP A 99 1.00 8.48 12.85
C ASP A 99 1.79 8.62 14.16
N ASP A 100 1.21 8.24 15.30
CA ASP A 100 1.84 8.29 16.63
C ASP A 100 2.64 7.02 17.01
N ARG A 101 2.90 6.11 16.05
CA ARG A 101 3.65 4.85 16.26
C ARG A 101 5.07 4.89 15.70
#